data_AF-A0A6C0FD80-F1
#
_entry.id   AF-A0A6C0FD80-F1
#
_cell.length_a   1.000
_cell.length_b   1.000
_cell.length_c   1.000
_cell.angle_alpha   90.00
_cell.angle_beta   90.00
_cell.angle_gamma   90.00
#
_symmetry.space_group_name_H-M   'P 1'
#
loop_
_entity.id
_entity.type
_entity.pdbx_description
1 polymer ?
#
loop_
_entity_poly.entity_id
_entity_poly.type
_entity_poly.pdbx_seq_one_letter_code
_entity_poly.pdbx_strand_id
1 'polypeptide(L)'
;MNCLKVNPELLIKRIDIKLRDNEYTFLNILNEYNILSNIYYEYLCGIDEYKLKNVWNHVISRWNTMKLSLKSNSEFKNSEYSFGEYHQIHHIINDETLNTLLKDFINDSPVRCFFVANCIQNYIYPK
;
A
#
# COMPACT_ATOMS: atom_id res chain seq x y z
N MET A 1 19.89 -2.11 -1.65
CA MET A 1 18.96 -1.98 -2.80
C MET A 1 17.56 -1.87 -2.21
N ASN A 2 16.80 -0.79 -2.48
CA ASN A 2 15.43 -0.72 -1.97
C ASN A 2 14.56 -1.75 -2.71
N CYS A 3 13.61 -2.40 -2.03
CA CYS A 3 12.71 -3.37 -2.65
C CYS A 3 11.55 -2.69 -3.40
N LEU A 4 11.69 -1.40 -3.71
CA LEU A 4 10.68 -0.60 -4.38
C LEU A 4 10.92 -0.61 -5.89
N LYS A 5 9.84 -0.59 -6.67
CA LYS A 5 9.91 -0.58 -8.13
C LYS A 5 10.54 0.70 -8.68
N VAL A 6 10.30 1.82 -8.01
CA VAL A 6 10.83 3.14 -8.37
C VAL A 6 11.38 3.82 -7.12
N ASN A 7 12.52 4.51 -7.23
CA ASN A 7 13.03 5.32 -6.14
C ASN A 7 12.03 6.46 -5.83
N PRO A 8 11.48 6.57 -4.60
CA PRO A 8 10.58 7.66 -4.25
C PRO A 8 11.17 9.05 -4.43
N GLU A 9 12.48 9.22 -4.29
CA GLU A 9 13.16 10.50 -4.53
C GLU A 9 13.14 10.91 -6.00
N LEU A 10 13.01 9.95 -6.92
CA LEU A 10 12.87 10.20 -8.36
C LEU A 10 11.41 10.44 -8.76
N LEU A 11 10.43 10.20 -7.88
CA LEU A 11 9.00 10.37 -8.16
C LEU A 11 8.55 11.84 -8.14
N ILE A 12 9.40 12.76 -8.60
CA ILE A 12 9.17 14.20 -8.51
C ILE A 12 8.00 14.62 -9.42
N LYS A 13 6.84 14.82 -8.77
CA LYS A 13 5.70 15.68 -9.12
C LYS A 13 4.79 15.28 -10.29
N ARG A 14 3.69 14.59 -9.94
CA ARG A 14 2.34 15.08 -10.27
C ARG A 14 1.78 15.73 -9.01
N ILE A 15 1.80 17.06 -8.93
CA ILE A 15 1.12 17.77 -7.84
C ILE A 15 -0.36 17.79 -8.19
N ASP A 16 -1.06 16.70 -7.91
CA ASP A 16 -2.51 16.77 -7.84
C ASP A 16 -2.89 17.67 -6.65
N ILE A 17 -3.93 18.48 -6.80
CA ILE A 17 -4.39 19.37 -5.73
C ILE A 17 -4.80 18.49 -4.56
N LYS A 18 -4.24 18.76 -3.37
CA LYS A 18 -4.64 18.11 -2.13
C LYS A 18 -6.14 18.37 -1.92
N LEU A 19 -6.96 17.33 -2.00
CA LEU A 19 -8.42 17.40 -1.87
C LEU A 19 -8.86 17.29 -0.42
N ARG A 20 -8.08 16.59 0.40
CA ARG A 20 -8.36 16.35 1.82
C ARG A 20 -7.11 16.55 2.65
N ASP A 21 -7.29 16.84 3.93
CA ASP A 21 -6.22 16.92 4.91
C ASP A 21 -6.33 15.76 5.89
N ASN A 22 -5.51 14.72 5.69
CA ASN A 22 -5.45 13.57 6.58
C ASN A 22 -3.99 13.16 6.83
N GLU A 23 -3.70 12.74 8.05
CA GLU A 23 -2.41 12.21 8.44
C GLU A 23 -2.41 10.68 8.38
N TYR A 24 -1.77 10.13 7.36
CA TYR A 24 -1.54 8.69 7.24
C TYR A 24 -0.27 8.29 7.96
N THR A 25 -0.29 7.10 8.58
CA THR A 25 0.84 6.59 9.37
C THR A 25 1.22 5.15 9.03
N PHE A 26 0.46 4.48 8.16
CA PHE A 26 0.67 3.07 7.84
C PHE A 26 2.01 2.76 7.13
N LEU A 27 2.70 3.75 6.53
CA LEU A 27 4.02 3.57 5.91
C LEU A 27 5.18 4.11 6.76
N ASN A 28 4.97 4.48 8.02
CA ASN A 28 6.04 5.09 8.83
C ASN A 28 7.28 4.19 8.99
N ILE A 29 7.12 2.86 8.86
CA ILE A 29 8.22 1.88 8.83
C ILE A 29 9.24 2.21 7.73
N LEU A 30 8.82 2.82 6.61
CA LEU A 30 9.74 3.21 5.52
C LEU A 30 10.82 4.21 5.96
N ASN A 31 10.57 4.98 7.01
CA ASN A 31 11.53 5.94 7.55
C ASN A 31 12.80 5.23 8.07
N GLU A 32 12.68 4.02 8.62
CA GLU A 32 13.82 3.20 9.06
C GLU A 32 14.75 2.80 7.90
N TYR A 33 14.22 2.81 6.67
CA TYR A 33 14.92 2.44 5.45
C TYR A 33 15.34 3.67 4.62
N ASN A 34 15.22 4.88 5.17
CA ASN A 34 15.45 6.16 4.47
C ASN A 34 14.59 6.32 3.21
N ILE A 35 13.35 5.83 3.25
CA ILE A 35 12.40 5.89 2.14
C ILE A 35 11.29 6.86 2.52
N LEU A 36 11.14 7.93 1.73
CA LEU A 36 10.15 8.98 2.00
C LEU A 36 8.72 8.46 1.81
N SER A 37 7.92 8.49 2.89
CA SER A 37 6.50 8.11 2.87
C SER A 37 5.58 9.23 2.37
N ASN A 38 6.02 10.49 2.43
CA ASN A 38 5.18 11.67 2.14
C ASN A 38 4.51 11.60 0.78
N ILE A 39 5.21 11.15 -0.25
CA ILE A 39 4.66 11.09 -1.60
C ILE A 39 3.43 10.17 -1.71
N TYR A 40 3.41 9.08 -0.94
CA TYR A 40 2.25 8.18 -0.91
C TYR A 40 1.06 8.85 -0.24
N TYR A 41 1.32 9.57 0.85
CA TYR A 41 0.27 10.26 1.60
C TYR A 41 -0.29 11.46 0.83
N GLU A 42 0.56 12.21 0.14
CA GLU A 42 0.16 13.29 -0.78
C GLU A 42 -0.75 12.76 -1.89
N TYR A 43 -0.38 11.64 -2.53
CA TYR A 43 -1.23 10.99 -3.53
C TYR A 43 -2.60 10.59 -2.95
N LEU A 44 -2.63 9.96 -1.78
CA LEU A 44 -3.89 9.55 -1.15
C LEU A 44 -4.78 10.75 -0.81
N CYS A 45 -4.20 11.85 -0.33
CA CYS A 45 -4.91 13.08 -0.08
C CYS A 45 -5.38 13.80 -1.37
N GLY A 46 -4.80 13.47 -2.52
CA GLY A 46 -5.12 14.06 -3.83
C GLY A 46 -6.19 13.32 -4.64
N ILE A 47 -6.52 12.06 -4.32
CA ILE A 47 -7.57 11.31 -5.01
C ILE A 47 -8.93 11.51 -4.34
N ASP A 48 -10.06 11.37 -5.04
CA ASP A 48 -11.40 11.46 -4.41
C ASP A 48 -11.62 10.40 -3.32
N GLU A 49 -12.34 10.73 -2.24
CA GLU A 49 -12.57 9.83 -1.10
C GLU A 49 -13.24 8.50 -1.53
N TYR A 50 -14.22 8.55 -2.43
CA TYR A 50 -14.88 7.35 -2.94
C TYR A 50 -13.95 6.39 -3.69
N LYS A 51 -12.76 6.86 -4.12
CA LYS A 51 -11.71 6.06 -4.76
C LYS A 51 -10.76 5.40 -3.76
N LEU A 52 -10.76 5.77 -2.47
CA LEU A 52 -9.87 5.19 -1.46
C LEU A 52 -10.06 3.67 -1.34
N LYS A 53 -11.30 3.19 -1.45
CA LYS A 53 -11.60 1.74 -1.47
C LYS A 53 -10.87 1.02 -2.61
N ASN A 54 -10.61 1.69 -3.73
CA ASN A 54 -9.90 1.09 -4.87
C ASN A 54 -8.43 0.82 -4.53
N VAL A 55 -7.80 1.66 -3.69
CA VAL A 55 -6.43 1.45 -3.21
C VAL A 55 -6.38 0.18 -2.37
N TRP A 56 -7.25 0.06 -1.36
CA TRP A 56 -7.38 -1.16 -0.56
C TRP A 56 -7.63 -2.39 -1.44
N ASN A 57 -8.64 -2.31 -2.32
CA ASN A 57 -9.04 -3.42 -3.17
C ASN A 57 -7.93 -3.88 -4.11
N HIS A 58 -7.11 -2.95 -4.60
CA HIS A 58 -5.96 -3.27 -5.43
C HIS A 58 -4.86 -3.97 -4.63
N VAL A 59 -4.53 -3.48 -3.43
CA VAL A 59 -3.57 -4.14 -2.52
C VAL A 59 -4.02 -5.57 -2.23
N ILE A 60 -5.28 -5.77 -1.83
CA ILE A 60 -5.80 -7.09 -1.49
C ILE A 60 -5.88 -8.01 -2.70
N SER A 61 -6.33 -7.52 -3.86
CA SER A 61 -6.36 -8.30 -5.09
C SER A 61 -4.95 -8.79 -5.48
N ARG A 62 -3.95 -7.90 -5.41
CA ARG A 62 -2.55 -8.24 -5.70
C ARG A 62 -1.99 -9.23 -4.69
N TRP A 63 -2.28 -9.05 -3.40
CA TRP A 63 -1.82 -9.95 -2.34
C TRP A 63 -2.41 -11.35 -2.50
N ASN A 64 -3.72 -11.47 -2.72
CA ASN A 64 -4.39 -12.75 -2.93
C ASN A 64 -3.89 -13.44 -4.19
N THR A 65 -3.65 -12.69 -5.28
CA THR A 65 -3.02 -13.23 -6.50
C THR A 65 -1.62 -13.79 -6.20
N MET A 66 -0.81 -13.07 -5.44
CA MET A 66 0.52 -13.53 -5.01
C MET A 66 0.40 -14.82 -4.18
N LYS A 67 -0.47 -14.87 -3.16
CA LYS A 67 -0.72 -16.06 -2.35
C LYS A 67 -1.09 -17.27 -3.21
N LEU A 68 -2.00 -17.09 -4.17
CA LEU A 68 -2.41 -18.14 -5.10
C LEU A 68 -1.27 -18.61 -6.01
N SER A 69 -0.43 -17.69 -6.49
CA SER A 69 0.74 -18.02 -7.33
C SER A 69 1.81 -18.79 -6.57
N LEU A 70 1.95 -18.54 -5.26
CA LEU A 70 2.95 -19.16 -4.38
C LEU A 70 2.39 -20.37 -3.62
N LYS A 71 1.14 -20.78 -3.89
CA LYS A 71 0.45 -21.85 -3.14
C LYS A 71 1.16 -23.20 -3.17
N SER A 72 2.11 -23.45 -4.07
CA SER A 72 2.89 -24.69 -4.16
C SER A 72 4.29 -24.55 -3.54
N ASN A 73 4.75 -23.32 -3.27
CA ASN A 73 6.06 -23.06 -2.70
C ASN A 73 6.05 -23.40 -1.19
N SER A 74 6.90 -24.34 -0.76
CA SER A 74 6.96 -24.83 0.62
C SER A 74 7.46 -23.79 1.61
N GLU A 75 8.43 -22.95 1.23
CA GLU A 75 8.95 -21.88 2.08
C GLU A 75 7.85 -20.84 2.33
N PHE A 76 7.13 -20.45 1.28
CA PHE A 76 6.01 -19.53 1.39
C PHE A 76 4.89 -20.09 2.28
N LYS A 77 4.48 -21.35 2.08
CA LYS A 77 3.47 -22.02 2.91
C LYS A 77 3.79 -22.01 4.40
N ASN A 78 5.07 -22.10 4.74
CA ASN A 78 5.52 -22.10 6.13
C ASN A 78 5.76 -20.68 6.67
N SER A 79 5.68 -19.65 5.83
CA SER A 79 5.86 -18.26 6.21
C SER A 79 4.57 -17.63 6.75
N GLU A 80 4.72 -16.58 7.56
CA GLU A 80 3.62 -15.76 8.09
C GLU A 80 2.74 -15.13 6.99
N TYR A 81 3.28 -14.97 5.78
CA TYR A 81 2.61 -14.33 4.65
C TYR A 81 1.57 -15.22 3.95
N SER A 82 1.60 -16.53 4.23
CA SER A 82 0.62 -17.47 3.70
C SER A 82 -0.70 -17.47 4.49
N PHE A 83 -0.69 -16.98 5.72
CA PHE A 83 -1.85 -16.96 6.61
C PHE A 83 -2.70 -15.70 6.41
N GLY A 84 -3.90 -15.69 7.00
CA GLY A 84 -4.86 -14.58 6.94
C GLY A 84 -5.69 -14.53 5.66
N GLU A 85 -6.95 -14.13 5.81
CA GLU A 85 -7.86 -13.87 4.69
C GLU A 85 -8.21 -12.40 4.66
N TYR A 86 -7.96 -11.77 3.51
CA TYR A 86 -8.26 -10.36 3.28
C TYR A 86 -9.27 -10.23 2.16
N HIS A 87 -10.26 -9.38 2.39
CA HIS A 87 -11.41 -9.22 1.51
C HIS A 87 -11.45 -7.82 0.92
N GLN A 88 -11.91 -7.74 -0.33
CA GLN A 88 -12.20 -6.46 -0.97
C GLN A 88 -13.45 -5.84 -0.33
N ILE A 89 -13.49 -4.51 -0.34
CA ILE A 89 -14.58 -3.71 0.23
C ILE A 89 -15.37 -3.07 -0.90
N HIS A 90 -16.70 -3.19 -0.84
CA HIS A 90 -17.60 -2.68 -1.87
C HIS A 90 -18.28 -1.34 -1.51
N HIS A 91 -18.27 -0.94 -0.23
CA HIS A 91 -18.76 0.35 0.24
C HIS A 91 -17.66 1.43 0.19
N ILE A 92 -18.04 2.71 0.29
CA ILE A 92 -17.10 3.84 0.38
C ILE A 92 -16.42 3.81 1.74
N ILE A 93 -15.12 4.09 1.78
CA ILE A 93 -14.32 4.21 3.01
C ILE A 93 -13.67 5.59 3.04
N ASN A 94 -13.42 6.11 4.24
CA ASN A 94 -12.71 7.37 4.45
C ASN A 94 -11.21 7.12 4.72
N ASP A 95 -10.44 8.20 4.85
CA ASP A 95 -8.99 8.15 5.06
C ASP A 95 -8.59 7.40 6.36
N GLU A 96 -9.32 7.61 7.47
CA GLU A 96 -9.07 6.92 8.75
C GLU A 96 -9.27 5.40 8.64
N THR A 97 -10.34 4.99 7.96
CA THR A 97 -10.64 3.57 7.72
C THR A 97 -9.56 2.95 6.85
N LEU A 98 -9.14 3.63 5.78
CA LEU A 98 -8.05 3.14 4.93
C LEU A 98 -6.74 3.03 5.72
N ASN A 99 -6.39 4.03 6.53
CA ASN A 99 -5.19 4.04 7.35
C ASN A 99 -5.18 2.84 8.32
N THR A 100 -6.29 2.60 9.01
CA THR A 100 -6.45 1.47 9.93
C THR A 100 -6.32 0.14 9.20
N LEU A 101 -7.05 -0.06 8.10
CA LEU A 101 -7.00 -1.29 7.31
C LEU A 101 -5.58 -1.62 6.82
N LEU A 102 -4.86 -0.62 6.31
CA LEU A 102 -3.49 -0.81 5.81
C LEU A 102 -2.51 -1.01 6.97
N LYS A 103 -2.70 -0.33 8.10
CA LYS A 103 -1.87 -0.53 9.30
C LYS A 103 -2.02 -1.95 9.84
N ASP A 104 -3.25 -2.44 9.96
CA ASP A 104 -3.56 -3.81 10.40
C ASP A 104 -3.06 -4.85 9.40
N PHE A 105 -3.15 -4.57 8.10
CA PHE A 105 -2.58 -5.43 7.07
C PHE A 105 -1.05 -5.50 7.20
N ILE A 106 -0.38 -4.35 7.33
CA ILE A 106 1.09 -4.27 7.42
C ILE A 106 1.61 -4.93 8.69
N ASN A 107 0.96 -4.68 9.84
CA ASN A 107 1.29 -5.29 11.13
C ASN A 107 2.79 -5.30 11.42
N ASP A 108 3.42 -4.12 11.32
CA ASP A 108 4.86 -3.90 11.51
C ASP A 108 5.80 -4.74 10.64
N SER A 109 5.29 -5.41 9.59
CA SER A 109 6.09 -6.19 8.65
C SER A 109 6.68 -5.29 7.55
N PRO A 110 8.01 -5.17 7.44
CA PRO A 110 8.63 -4.41 6.35
C PRO A 110 8.25 -4.95 4.98
N VAL A 111 8.12 -6.28 4.84
CA VAL A 111 7.72 -6.93 3.59
C VAL A 111 6.33 -6.47 3.15
N ARG A 112 5.35 -6.48 4.07
CA ARG A 112 3.99 -6.00 3.76
C ARG A 112 3.96 -4.51 3.51
N CYS A 113 4.76 -3.73 4.25
CA CYS A 113 4.92 -2.29 4.03
C CYS A 113 5.44 -1.99 2.60
N PHE A 114 6.53 -2.65 2.18
CA PHE A 114 7.06 -2.51 0.82
C PHE A 114 6.07 -2.99 -0.25
N PHE A 115 5.29 -4.03 0.05
CA PHE A 115 4.25 -4.51 -0.86
C PHE A 115 3.17 -3.45 -1.09
N VAL A 116 2.65 -2.83 -0.01
CA VAL A 116 1.66 -1.75 -0.07
C VAL A 116 2.21 -0.56 -0.83
N ALA A 117 3.42 -0.10 -0.48
CA ALA A 117 4.09 1.00 -1.17
C ALA A 117 4.17 0.73 -2.68
N ASN A 118 4.67 -0.44 -3.09
CA ASN A 118 4.75 -0.85 -4.50
C ASN A 118 3.40 -0.91 -5.23
N CYS A 119 2.30 -1.19 -4.52
CA CYS A 119 0.96 -1.14 -5.10
C CYS A 119 0.51 0.31 -5.35
N ILE A 120 0.77 1.20 -4.39
CA ILE A 120 0.43 2.63 -4.50
C ILE A 120 1.30 3.32 -5.56
N GLN A 121 2.59 2.97 -5.66
CA GLN A 121 3.50 3.51 -6.68
C GLN A 121 2.96 3.36 -8.11
N ASN A 122 2.24 2.27 -8.41
CA ASN A 122 1.65 2.06 -9.73
C ASN A 122 0.64 3.14 -10.13
N TYR A 123 0.04 3.85 -9.17
CA TYR A 123 -0.88 4.95 -9.45
C TYR A 123 -0.18 6.30 -9.57
N ILE A 124 0.89 6.50 -8.81
CA ILE A 124 1.71 7.71 -8.84
C ILE A 124 2.51 7.76 -10.16
N TYR A 125 3.01 6.60 -10.59
CA TYR A 125 3.76 6.43 -11.83
C TYR A 125 3.20 5.24 -12.63
N PRO A 126 2.10 5.44 -13.37
CA PRO A 126 1.60 4.42 -14.27
C PRO A 126 2.64 4.14 -15.36
N LYS A 127 2.91 2.86 -15.61
CA LYS A 127 3.76 2.41 -16.73
C LYS A 127 3.07 2.62 -18.07
#